data_AF-H1PNK4-F1
#
_entry.id   AF-H1PNK4-F1
#
_cell.length_a   1.000
_cell.length_b   1.000
_cell.length_c   1.000
_cell.angle_alpha   90.00
_cell.angle_beta   90.00
_cell.angle_gamma   90.00
#
_symmetry.space_group_name_H-M   'P 1'
#
loop_
_entity.id
_entity.type
_entity.pdbx_description
1 polymer ?
#
loop_
_entity_poly.entity_id
_entity_poly.type
_entity_poly.pdbx_seq_one_letter_code
_entity_poly.pdbx_strand_id
1 'polypeptide(L)'
;GNAINAPVEKIEVELYKDGTSTGIKKELNKDNNWTATFEKLKVYDSVTNPAIHKYTVKEVGEKAGSIKLDGSWYKVTMTGNMKDGFTIINKKLPPLTPMEPPIRNVKVTKEWKDSKGNAINAPVEKIEVELYKDGTSTGIKKELNKDNNWTATFEKLKVYDSVTNPAIHKYTVKEVGEKAGSIKLDGSWYKVTMTGNMKDGFTIINKKLPPLT
;
A
#
# COMPACT_ATOMS: atom_id res chain seq x y z
N GLY A 1 12.85 -4.88 26.76
CA GLY A 1 13.24 -5.71 25.61
C GLY A 1 14.62 -6.25 25.91
N ASN A 2 14.88 -7.52 25.64
CA ASN A 2 16.15 -8.15 25.99
C ASN A 2 17.28 -7.56 25.13
N ALA A 3 18.46 -7.35 25.73
CA ALA A 3 19.66 -7.01 24.99
C ALA A 3 19.99 -8.14 24.02
N ILE A 4 20.24 -7.79 22.76
CA ILE A 4 20.68 -8.71 21.72
C ILE A 4 22.14 -8.42 21.40
N ASN A 5 22.85 -9.38 20.81
CA ASN A 5 24.16 -9.11 20.22
C ASN A 5 24.02 -7.97 19.19
N ALA A 6 24.97 -7.04 19.22
CA ALA A 6 24.99 -5.94 18.26
C ALA A 6 25.07 -6.48 16.83
N PRO A 7 24.28 -5.94 15.88
CA PRO A 7 24.26 -6.38 14.48
C PRO A 7 25.49 -5.96 13.67
N VAL A 8 26.41 -5.20 14.29
CA VAL A 8 27.60 -4.63 13.67
C VAL A 8 28.78 -4.78 14.62
N GLU A 9 30.01 -4.77 14.10
CA GLU A 9 31.23 -4.89 14.91
C GLU A 9 31.53 -3.61 15.70
N LYS A 10 31.12 -2.46 15.15
CA LYS A 10 31.34 -1.14 15.74
C LYS A 10 30.31 -0.11 15.28
N ILE A 11 30.15 0.94 16.06
CA ILE A 11 29.46 2.18 15.69
C ILE A 11 30.34 3.38 16.06
N GLU A 12 30.04 4.56 15.52
CA GLU A 12 30.63 5.81 15.97
C GLU A 12 29.58 6.69 16.67
N VAL A 13 29.99 7.40 17.71
CA VAL A 13 29.21 8.44 18.37
C VAL A 13 29.92 9.78 18.25
N GLU A 14 29.17 10.83 17.97
CA GLU A 14 29.66 12.19 17.82
C GLU A 14 29.20 13.07 18.97
N LEU A 15 30.11 13.90 19.48
CA LEU A 15 29.84 14.88 20.52
C LEU A 15 29.25 16.17 19.93
N TYR A 16 28.20 16.66 20.57
CA TYR A 16 27.56 17.95 20.28
C TYR A 16 27.72 18.88 21.48
N LYS A 17 28.05 20.15 21.19
CA LYS A 17 28.16 21.25 22.16
C LYS A 17 27.08 22.28 21.85
N ASP A 18 26.21 22.54 22.81
CA ASP A 18 25.09 23.50 22.71
C ASP A 18 24.23 23.27 21.45
N GLY A 19 23.99 21.99 21.13
CA GLY A 19 23.21 21.56 19.95
C GLY A 19 23.98 21.56 18.63
N THR A 20 25.23 22.02 18.60
CA THR A 20 26.08 22.07 17.41
C THR A 20 27.08 20.90 17.41
N SER A 21 27.30 20.30 16.24
CA SER A 21 28.30 19.23 16.08
C SER A 21 29.70 19.78 16.38
N THR A 22 30.50 19.01 17.10
CA THR A 22 31.92 19.34 17.37
C THR A 22 32.87 18.68 16.36
N GLY A 23 32.39 17.72 15.58
CA GLY A 23 33.21 16.84 14.74
C GLY A 23 34.02 15.79 15.51
N ILE A 24 34.04 15.83 16.84
CA ILE A 24 34.76 14.87 17.68
C ILE A 24 33.93 13.59 17.77
N LYS A 25 34.53 12.48 17.34
CA LYS A 25 33.89 11.15 17.33
C LYS A 25 34.65 10.14 18.19
N LYS A 26 33.93 9.15 18.68
CA LYS A 26 34.46 7.97 19.37
C LYS A 26 33.82 6.71 18.83
N GLU A 27 34.62 5.66 18.71
CA GLU A 27 34.16 4.34 18.31
C GLU A 27 33.66 3.57 19.55
N LEU A 28 32.50 2.91 19.41
CA LEU A 28 32.00 1.92 20.36
C LEU A 28 32.02 0.55 19.68
N ASN A 29 32.59 -0.45 20.33
CA ASN A 29 32.75 -1.79 19.79
C ASN A 29 32.78 -2.81 20.94
N LYS A 30 32.91 -4.10 20.60
CA LYS A 30 32.94 -5.16 21.62
C LYS A 30 34.15 -5.05 22.57
N ASP A 31 35.31 -4.64 22.07
CA ASP A 31 36.57 -4.57 22.83
C ASP A 31 36.53 -3.51 23.93
N ASN A 32 35.80 -2.41 23.71
CA ASN A 32 35.56 -1.37 24.71
C ASN A 32 34.23 -1.51 25.46
N ASN A 33 33.62 -2.70 25.42
CA ASN A 33 32.30 -2.98 26.01
C ASN A 33 31.20 -2.01 25.57
N TRP A 34 31.29 -1.49 24.34
CA TRP A 34 30.39 -0.48 23.79
C TRP A 34 30.36 0.81 24.63
N THR A 35 31.50 1.22 25.19
CA THR A 35 31.63 2.44 26.01
C THR A 35 32.77 3.34 25.51
N ALA A 36 32.60 4.65 25.68
CA ALA A 36 33.64 5.65 25.44
C ALA A 36 33.43 6.89 26.32
N THR A 37 34.52 7.61 26.58
CA THR A 37 34.51 8.85 27.36
C THR A 37 35.06 10.00 26.51
N PHE A 38 34.37 11.14 26.57
CA PHE A 38 34.87 12.41 26.07
C PHE A 38 35.45 13.20 27.26
N GLU A 39 36.77 13.36 27.27
CA GLU A 39 37.50 13.98 28.38
C GLU A 39 37.83 15.45 28.07
N LYS A 40 38.19 16.21 29.12
CA LYS A 40 38.70 17.59 29.02
C LYS A 40 37.76 18.54 28.27
N LEU A 41 36.44 18.35 28.44
CA LEU A 41 35.43 19.23 27.88
C LEU A 41 35.36 20.54 28.66
N LYS A 42 35.28 21.67 27.94
CA LYS A 42 35.20 23.00 28.53
C LYS A 42 33.81 23.18 29.17
N VAL A 43 33.76 23.57 30.44
CA VAL A 43 32.47 23.75 31.15
C VAL A 43 31.79 25.06 30.75
N TYR A 44 32.55 26.14 30.56
CA TYR A 44 32.05 27.45 30.15
C TYR A 44 33.18 28.21 29.43
N ASP A 45 32.84 29.21 28.62
CA ASP A 45 33.84 29.98 27.89
C ASP A 45 34.57 31.04 28.73
N SER A 46 33.91 31.62 29.74
CA SER A 46 34.47 32.60 30.67
C SER A 46 33.93 32.45 32.10
N VAL A 47 34.76 32.72 33.10
CA VAL A 47 34.39 32.73 34.54
C VAL A 47 33.56 33.96 34.94
N THR A 48 33.62 35.05 34.18
CA THR A 48 32.99 36.33 34.56
C THR A 48 31.48 36.38 34.30
N ASN A 49 30.94 35.40 33.56
CA ASN A 49 29.50 35.14 33.41
C ASN A 49 29.33 33.73 32.80
N PRO A 50 29.40 32.66 33.61
CA PRO A 50 29.53 31.31 33.08
C PRO A 50 28.20 30.80 32.48
N ALA A 51 28.13 30.78 31.15
CA ALA A 51 27.17 29.95 30.44
C ALA A 51 27.70 28.51 30.40
N ILE A 52 27.08 27.62 31.17
CA ILE A 52 27.47 26.21 31.21
C ILE A 52 27.09 25.54 29.88
N HIS A 53 28.09 24.99 29.20
CA HIS A 53 27.92 24.27 27.95
C HIS A 53 27.11 22.99 28.18
N LYS A 54 26.14 22.75 27.30
CA LYS A 54 25.36 21.52 27.26
C LYS A 54 25.97 20.58 26.25
N TYR A 55 26.44 19.44 26.71
CA TYR A 55 26.95 18.38 25.86
C TYR A 55 25.92 17.27 25.68
N THR A 56 25.79 16.80 24.44
CA THR A 56 24.99 15.63 24.07
C THR A 56 25.77 14.78 23.08
N VAL A 57 25.29 13.56 22.81
CA VAL A 57 25.88 12.69 21.79
C VAL A 57 24.82 12.28 20.78
N LYS A 58 25.26 11.95 19.56
CA LYS A 58 24.44 11.27 18.57
C LYS A 58 25.21 10.12 17.95
N GLU A 59 24.51 9.04 17.61
CA GLU A 59 25.07 7.97 16.80
C GLU A 59 25.26 8.45 15.36
N VAL A 60 26.44 8.24 14.80
CA VAL A 60 26.77 8.67 13.44
C VAL A 60 25.94 7.86 12.45
N GLY A 61 25.25 8.55 11.54
CA GLY A 61 24.36 7.93 10.55
C GLY A 61 22.88 7.88 10.96
N GLU A 62 22.56 8.23 12.20
CA GLU A 62 21.18 8.44 12.66
C GLU A 62 20.53 9.59 11.89
N LYS A 63 19.29 9.36 11.43
CA LYS A 63 18.44 10.37 10.79
C LYS A 63 17.04 10.27 11.37
N ALA A 64 16.55 11.37 11.94
CA ALA A 64 15.20 11.51 12.48
C ALA A 64 14.80 10.36 13.45
N GLY A 65 15.71 9.97 14.33
CA GLY A 65 15.52 8.92 15.33
C GLY A 65 15.58 7.49 14.77
N SER A 66 16.07 7.31 13.54
CA SER A 66 16.21 6.00 12.91
C SER A 66 17.60 5.81 12.30
N ILE A 67 18.09 4.57 12.33
CA ILE A 67 19.36 4.17 11.70
C ILE A 67 19.21 2.80 11.04
N LYS A 68 19.94 2.55 9.96
CA LYS A 68 19.98 1.25 9.28
C LYS A 68 21.32 0.58 9.57
N LEU A 69 21.29 -0.57 10.25
CA LEU A 69 22.45 -1.37 10.62
C LEU A 69 22.25 -2.78 10.08
N ASP A 70 23.24 -3.31 9.36
CA ASP A 70 23.20 -4.66 8.75
C ASP A 70 21.85 -4.97 8.05
N GLY A 71 21.45 -4.06 7.15
CA GLY A 71 20.21 -4.20 6.38
C GLY A 71 18.90 -3.95 7.14
N SER A 72 18.92 -3.91 8.48
CA SER A 72 17.75 -3.76 9.35
C SER A 72 17.60 -2.33 9.88
N TRP A 73 16.36 -1.85 10.02
CA TRP A 73 16.08 -0.55 10.63
C TRP A 73 15.99 -0.66 12.16
N TYR A 74 16.53 0.35 12.84
CA TYR A 74 16.52 0.49 14.29
C TYR A 74 15.98 1.87 14.64
N LYS A 75 15.12 1.93 15.67
CA LYS A 75 14.77 3.17 16.35
C LYS A 75 15.88 3.50 17.33
N VAL A 76 16.48 4.68 17.17
CA VAL A 76 17.53 5.21 18.05
C VAL A 76 16.86 6.02 19.14
N THR A 77 17.16 5.70 20.40
CA THR A 77 16.74 6.50 21.56
C THR A 77 17.92 6.74 22.47
N MET A 78 18.06 7.97 22.95
CA MET A 78 19.09 8.34 23.91
C MET A 78 18.46 8.59 25.28
N THR A 79 19.11 8.10 26.33
CA THR A 79 18.75 8.33 27.73
C THR A 79 19.97 8.80 28.53
N GLY A 80 19.76 9.28 29.75
CA GLY A 80 20.83 9.79 30.61
C GLY A 80 21.08 11.29 30.46
N ASN A 81 22.17 11.76 31.05
CA ASN A 81 22.54 13.18 31.13
C ASN A 81 24.06 13.35 31.34
N MET A 82 24.57 14.59 31.35
CA MET A 82 26.02 14.85 31.49
C MET A 82 26.65 14.35 32.80
N LYS A 83 25.86 14.22 33.88
CA LYS A 83 26.34 13.77 35.19
C LYS A 83 26.45 12.24 35.24
N ASP A 84 25.42 11.56 34.76
CA ASP A 84 25.31 10.09 34.87
C ASP A 84 25.81 9.36 33.61
N GLY A 85 26.12 10.10 32.55
CA GLY A 85 26.45 9.58 31.22
C GLY A 85 25.22 9.42 30.33
N PHE A 86 25.48 9.19 29.04
CA PHE A 86 24.45 8.95 28.04
C PHE A 86 24.45 7.47 27.63
N THR A 87 23.25 6.91 27.42
CA THR A 87 23.08 5.57 26.85
C THR A 87 22.28 5.68 25.56
N ILE A 88 22.85 5.16 24.47
CA ILE A 88 22.18 5.04 23.17
C ILE A 88 21.58 3.64 23.07
N ILE A 89 20.30 3.57 22.73
CA ILE A 89 19.55 2.32 22.62
C ILE A 89 19.05 2.19 21.18
N ASN A 90 19.51 1.14 20.50
CA ASN A 90 19.05 0.78 19.17
C ASN A 90 18.02 -0.35 19.26
N LYS A 91 16.75 0.00 19.12
CA LYS A 91 15.65 -0.97 19.13
C LYS A 91 15.34 -1.39 17.70
N LYS A 92 15.64 -2.65 17.36
CA LYS A 92 15.30 -3.23 16.05
C LYS A 92 13.82 -3.03 15.75
N LEU A 93 13.52 -2.43 14.61
CA LEU A 93 12.16 -2.31 14.10
C LEU A 93 11.79 -3.61 13.38
N PRO A 94 10.52 -4.04 13.47
CA PRO A 94 10.07 -5.15 12.64
C PRO A 94 10.29 -4.81 11.16
N PRO A 95 10.63 -5.79 10.31
CA PRO A 95 10.63 -5.56 8.87
C PRO A 95 9.27 -5.01 8.46
N LEU A 96 9.27 -3.99 7.59
CA LEU A 96 8.03 -3.52 6.99
C LEU A 96 7.46 -4.69 6.17
N THR A 97 6.33 -5.26 6.61
CA THR A 97 5.58 -6.18 5.77
C THR A 97 5.07 -5.38 4.56
N PRO A 98 5.24 -5.87 3.32
CA PRO A 98 4.58 -5.24 2.17
C PRO A 98 3.09 -5.21 2.47
N MET A 99 2.49 -4.02 2.50
CA MET A 99 1.04 -3.91 2.62
C MET A 99 0.42 -4.56 1.37
N GLU A 100 -0.47 -5.54 1.57
CA GLU A 100 -1.23 -6.11 0.46
C GLU A 100 -2.13 -5.04 -0.16
N PRO A 101 -2.20 -4.93 -1.50
CA PRO A 101 -3.11 -4.00 -2.12
C PRO A 101 -4.56 -4.27 -1.69
N PRO A 102 -5.36 -3.23 -1.43
CA PRO A 102 -6.76 -3.41 -1.14
C PRO A 102 -7.44 -4.10 -2.33
N ILE A 103 -8.44 -4.91 -2.00
CA ILE A 103 -9.26 -5.63 -2.98
C ILE A 103 -10.65 -5.00 -3.08
N ARG A 104 -11.35 -5.25 -4.18
CA ARG A 104 -12.75 -4.90 -4.39
C ARG A 104 -13.51 -6.02 -5.07
N ASN A 105 -14.84 -5.95 -4.96
CA ASN A 105 -15.75 -6.82 -5.68
C ASN A 105 -16.51 -5.99 -6.73
N VAL A 106 -16.82 -6.59 -7.88
CA VAL A 106 -17.61 -5.97 -8.96
C VAL A 106 -18.84 -6.83 -9.20
N LYS A 107 -20.02 -6.27 -8.90
CA LYS A 107 -21.32 -6.91 -9.14
C LYS A 107 -21.78 -6.65 -10.57
N VAL A 108 -22.43 -7.64 -11.17
CA VAL A 108 -23.08 -7.57 -12.47
C VAL A 108 -24.52 -8.05 -12.35
N THR A 109 -25.43 -7.35 -12.99
CA THR A 109 -26.84 -7.75 -13.16
C THR A 109 -27.22 -7.69 -14.64
N LYS A 110 -28.24 -8.46 -15.03
CA LYS A 110 -28.75 -8.48 -16.41
C LYS A 110 -30.24 -8.16 -16.45
N GLU A 111 -30.60 -7.24 -17.35
CA GLU A 111 -31.98 -6.88 -17.70
C GLU A 111 -32.29 -7.21 -19.16
N TRP A 112 -33.54 -7.60 -19.41
CA TRP A 112 -34.07 -7.89 -20.74
C TRP A 112 -35.19 -6.92 -21.07
N LYS A 113 -35.11 -6.25 -22.23
CA LYS A 113 -36.11 -5.27 -22.66
C LYS A 113 -36.62 -5.56 -24.07
N ASP A 114 -37.90 -5.31 -24.31
CA ASP A 114 -38.48 -5.32 -25.66
C ASP A 114 -38.01 -4.10 -26.48
N SER A 115 -38.46 -4.00 -27.73
CA SER A 115 -38.12 -2.87 -28.61
C SER A 115 -38.66 -1.52 -28.13
N LYS A 116 -39.71 -1.51 -27.30
CA LYS A 116 -40.28 -0.32 -26.67
C LYS A 116 -39.55 0.06 -25.37
N GLY A 117 -38.72 -0.84 -24.82
CA GLY A 117 -37.98 -0.64 -23.58
C GLY A 117 -38.66 -1.23 -22.34
N ASN A 118 -39.76 -1.98 -22.49
CA ASN A 118 -40.42 -2.64 -21.37
C ASN A 118 -39.66 -3.90 -20.97
N ALA A 119 -39.68 -4.23 -19.67
CA ALA A 119 -39.10 -5.47 -19.17
C ALA A 119 -39.81 -6.69 -19.79
N ILE A 120 -39.01 -7.69 -20.18
CA ILE A 120 -39.50 -8.96 -20.70
C ILE A 120 -38.80 -10.13 -20.02
N ASN A 121 -39.36 -11.33 -20.19
CA ASN A 121 -38.66 -12.55 -19.82
C ASN A 121 -37.40 -12.73 -20.68
N ALA A 122 -36.38 -13.34 -20.09
CA ALA A 122 -35.17 -13.70 -20.80
C ALA A 122 -35.48 -14.64 -21.97
N PRO A 123 -34.93 -14.38 -23.18
CA PRO A 123 -35.12 -15.24 -24.34
C PRO A 123 -34.19 -16.48 -24.33
N VAL A 124 -33.28 -16.57 -23.35
CA VAL A 124 -32.30 -17.65 -23.22
C VAL A 124 -32.20 -18.07 -21.77
N GLU A 125 -31.79 -19.31 -21.53
CA GLU A 125 -31.63 -19.86 -20.17
C GLU A 125 -30.48 -19.20 -19.41
N LYS A 126 -29.41 -18.83 -20.12
CA LYS A 126 -28.19 -18.26 -19.56
C LYS A 126 -27.39 -17.42 -20.56
N ILE A 127 -26.52 -16.57 -20.03
CA ILE A 127 -25.46 -15.88 -20.76
C ILE A 127 -24.16 -15.95 -19.98
N GLU A 128 -23.04 -15.66 -20.64
CA GLU A 128 -21.76 -15.44 -19.97
C GLU A 128 -21.37 -13.96 -20.03
N VAL A 129 -20.74 -13.47 -18.97
CA VAL A 129 -20.13 -12.14 -18.89
C VAL A 129 -18.66 -12.27 -18.54
N GLU A 130 -17.83 -11.46 -19.18
CA GLU A 130 -16.38 -11.46 -19.01
C GLU A 130 -15.89 -10.17 -18.34
N LEU A 131 -14.95 -10.31 -17.41
CA LEU A 131 -14.28 -9.20 -16.75
C LEU A 131 -13.13 -8.66 -17.61
N TYR A 132 -13.05 -7.33 -17.69
CA TYR A 132 -11.94 -6.61 -18.31
C TYR A 132 -11.22 -5.78 -17.26
N LYS A 133 -9.89 -5.78 -17.30
CA LYS A 133 -8.99 -4.97 -16.46
C LYS A 133 -8.25 -4.00 -17.37
N ASP A 134 -8.41 -2.70 -17.11
CA ASP A 134 -7.76 -1.61 -17.84
C ASP A 134 -7.97 -1.72 -19.37
N GLY A 135 -9.20 -2.08 -19.77
CA GLY A 135 -9.59 -2.25 -21.17
C GLY A 135 -9.17 -3.59 -21.81
N THR A 136 -8.41 -4.42 -21.09
CA THR A 136 -7.94 -5.73 -21.58
C THR A 136 -8.77 -6.85 -20.99
N SER A 137 -9.06 -7.89 -21.79
CA SER A 137 -9.76 -9.09 -21.34
C SER A 137 -8.94 -9.81 -20.27
N THR A 138 -9.60 -10.29 -19.22
CA THR A 138 -8.96 -11.10 -18.17
C THR A 138 -9.12 -12.60 -18.41
N GLY A 139 -10.02 -13.00 -19.31
CA GLY A 139 -10.46 -14.40 -19.48
C GLY A 139 -11.37 -14.90 -18.35
N ILE A 140 -11.57 -14.14 -17.28
CA ILE A 140 -12.43 -14.53 -16.16
C ILE A 140 -13.88 -14.28 -16.54
N LYS A 141 -14.67 -15.36 -16.58
CA LYS A 141 -16.09 -15.33 -16.94
C LYS A 141 -17.00 -15.76 -15.78
N LYS A 142 -18.23 -15.27 -15.80
CA LYS A 142 -19.33 -15.68 -14.93
C LYS A 142 -20.58 -15.92 -15.75
N GLU A 143 -21.34 -16.94 -15.37
CA GLU A 143 -22.65 -17.23 -15.95
C GLU A 143 -23.74 -16.42 -15.23
N LEU A 144 -24.66 -15.83 -15.99
CA LEU A 144 -25.90 -15.23 -15.48
C LEU A 144 -27.07 -16.04 -16.01
N ASN A 145 -27.98 -16.44 -15.13
CA ASN A 145 -29.13 -17.29 -15.46
C ASN A 145 -30.29 -17.00 -14.49
N LYS A 146 -31.42 -17.69 -14.65
CA LYS A 146 -32.59 -17.48 -13.78
C LYS A 146 -32.32 -17.86 -12.31
N ASP A 147 -31.56 -18.91 -12.07
CA ASP A 147 -31.31 -19.45 -10.72
C ASP A 147 -30.48 -18.48 -9.86
N ASN A 148 -29.56 -17.73 -10.48
CA ASN A 148 -28.79 -16.68 -9.81
C ASN A 148 -29.43 -15.28 -9.91
N ASN A 149 -30.72 -15.23 -10.26
CA ASN A 149 -31.48 -14.00 -10.47
C ASN A 149 -30.82 -13.05 -11.48
N TRP A 150 -30.14 -13.61 -12.48
CA TRP A 150 -29.38 -12.87 -13.48
C TRP A 150 -28.30 -11.97 -12.87
N THR A 151 -27.65 -12.44 -11.79
CA THR A 151 -26.60 -11.70 -11.07
C THR A 151 -25.33 -12.52 -10.84
N ALA A 152 -24.18 -11.85 -10.85
CA ALA A 152 -22.89 -12.43 -10.44
C ALA A 152 -21.98 -11.37 -9.82
N THR A 153 -20.96 -11.83 -9.09
CA THR A 153 -19.92 -10.96 -8.53
C THR A 153 -18.54 -11.49 -8.90
N PHE A 154 -17.68 -10.61 -9.39
CA PHE A 154 -16.24 -10.84 -9.50
C PHE A 154 -15.60 -10.35 -8.21
N GLU A 155 -14.99 -11.27 -7.45
CA GLU A 155 -14.49 -10.99 -6.10
C GLU A 155 -12.98 -10.82 -6.07
N LYS A 156 -12.48 -10.19 -5.00
CA LYS A 156 -11.04 -10.13 -4.67
C LYS A 156 -10.17 -9.50 -5.78
N LEU A 157 -10.72 -8.53 -6.49
CA LEU A 157 -10.00 -7.82 -7.54
C LEU A 157 -9.06 -6.78 -6.93
N LYS A 158 -7.76 -6.86 -7.22
CA LYS A 158 -6.79 -5.88 -6.74
C LYS A 158 -7.16 -4.48 -7.23
N VAL A 159 -7.13 -3.50 -6.34
CA VAL A 159 -7.34 -2.09 -6.68
C VAL A 159 -6.14 -1.53 -7.43
N TYR A 160 -4.92 -1.94 -7.08
CA TYR A 160 -3.66 -1.61 -7.75
C TYR A 160 -2.64 -2.74 -7.51
N ASP A 161 -1.57 -2.78 -8.28
CA ASP A 161 -0.54 -3.84 -8.14
C ASP A 161 0.47 -3.55 -7.01
N SER A 162 0.75 -2.27 -6.68
CA SER A 162 1.69 -1.88 -5.62
C SER A 162 1.24 -0.65 -4.83
N VAL A 163 1.49 -0.67 -3.51
CA VAL A 163 1.27 0.45 -2.58
C VAL A 163 2.28 1.59 -2.74
N THR A 164 3.46 1.33 -3.31
CA THR A 164 4.53 2.33 -3.43
C THR A 164 4.33 3.31 -4.58
N ASN A 165 3.45 2.98 -5.52
CA ASN A 165 2.99 3.87 -6.60
C ASN A 165 1.66 3.34 -7.17
N PRO A 166 0.51 3.63 -6.53
CA PRO A 166 -0.75 2.97 -6.86
C PRO A 166 -1.36 3.50 -8.16
N ALA A 167 -1.36 2.69 -9.21
CA ALA A 167 -2.21 2.88 -10.39
C ALA A 167 -3.53 2.13 -10.20
N ILE A 168 -4.64 2.86 -10.02
CA ILE A 168 -5.95 2.26 -9.75
C ILE A 168 -6.47 1.56 -11.01
N HIS A 169 -6.69 0.26 -10.91
CA HIS A 169 -7.27 -0.55 -11.98
C HIS A 169 -8.73 -0.17 -12.23
N LYS A 170 -9.06 -0.03 -13.50
CA LYS A 170 -10.42 0.11 -14.00
C LYS A 170 -10.94 -1.24 -14.47
N TYR A 171 -11.95 -1.74 -13.78
CA TYR A 171 -12.68 -2.93 -14.15
C TYR A 171 -13.98 -2.58 -14.88
N THR A 172 -14.26 -3.30 -15.96
CA THR A 172 -15.53 -3.27 -16.70
C THR A 172 -15.93 -4.69 -17.06
N VAL A 173 -17.15 -4.87 -17.57
CA VAL A 173 -17.62 -6.19 -18.02
C VAL A 173 -18.15 -6.11 -19.44
N LYS A 174 -18.14 -7.23 -20.16
CA LYS A 174 -18.82 -7.37 -21.45
C LYS A 174 -19.58 -8.69 -21.50
N GLU A 175 -20.71 -8.69 -22.20
CA GLU A 175 -21.43 -9.93 -22.51
C GLU A 175 -20.66 -10.71 -23.58
N VAL A 176 -20.43 -11.99 -23.33
CA VAL A 176 -19.70 -12.85 -24.27
C VAL A 176 -20.54 -13.03 -25.54
N GLY A 177 -19.92 -12.81 -26.70
CA GLY A 177 -20.59 -12.87 -28.00
C GLY A 177 -21.15 -11.53 -28.47
N GLU A 178 -21.14 -10.49 -27.64
CA GLU A 178 -21.44 -9.12 -28.05
C GLU A 178 -20.41 -8.64 -29.09
N LYS A 179 -20.91 -8.03 -30.16
CA LYS A 179 -20.09 -7.40 -31.20
C LYS A 179 -20.66 -6.03 -31.51
N ALA A 180 -19.84 -5.00 -31.36
CA ALA A 180 -20.19 -3.60 -31.65
C ALA A 180 -21.52 -3.15 -31.01
N GLY A 181 -21.75 -3.51 -29.74
CA GLY A 181 -22.97 -3.13 -29.01
C GLY A 181 -24.22 -3.91 -29.41
N SER A 182 -24.08 -5.02 -30.15
CA SER A 182 -25.20 -5.88 -30.54
C SER A 182 -24.89 -7.37 -30.32
N ILE A 183 -25.94 -8.15 -30.07
CA ILE A 183 -25.84 -9.60 -29.90
C ILE A 183 -27.08 -10.29 -30.49
N LYS A 184 -26.90 -11.47 -31.10
CA LYS A 184 -28.01 -12.29 -31.60
C LYS A 184 -28.25 -13.44 -30.63
N LEU A 185 -29.46 -13.52 -30.09
CA LEU A 185 -29.88 -14.52 -29.11
C LEU A 185 -31.25 -15.05 -29.52
N ASP A 186 -31.41 -16.37 -29.53
CA ASP A 186 -32.66 -17.05 -29.94
C ASP A 186 -33.27 -16.46 -31.23
N GLY A 187 -32.43 -16.35 -32.27
CA GLY A 187 -32.83 -15.82 -33.58
C GLY A 187 -33.05 -14.29 -33.65
N SER A 188 -33.17 -13.59 -32.53
CA SER A 188 -33.45 -12.16 -32.45
C SER A 188 -32.20 -11.32 -32.17
N TRP A 189 -32.12 -10.12 -32.73
CA TRP A 189 -31.04 -9.17 -32.42
C TRP A 189 -31.40 -8.28 -31.22
N TYR A 190 -30.40 -7.98 -30.40
CA TYR A 190 -30.50 -7.12 -29.24
C TYR A 190 -29.40 -6.08 -29.26
N LYS A 191 -29.76 -4.82 -28.96
CA LYS A 191 -28.79 -3.79 -28.59
C LYS A 191 -28.36 -4.03 -27.16
N VAL A 192 -27.06 -4.15 -26.95
CA VAL A 192 -26.44 -4.31 -25.64
C VAL A 192 -26.02 -2.93 -25.12
N THR A 193 -26.48 -2.58 -23.93
CA THR A 193 -26.05 -1.36 -23.24
C THR A 193 -25.61 -1.71 -21.83
N MET A 194 -24.50 -1.12 -21.38
CA MET A 194 -24.01 -1.27 -20.01
C MET A 194 -24.15 0.06 -19.28
N THR A 195 -24.71 0.01 -18.07
CA THR A 195 -24.79 1.15 -17.15
C THR A 195 -24.14 0.80 -15.82
N GLY A 196 -23.97 1.79 -14.95
CA GLY A 196 -23.36 1.61 -13.63
C GLY A 196 -21.84 1.79 -13.63
N ASN A 197 -21.20 1.36 -12.54
CA ASN A 197 -19.77 1.57 -12.31
C ASN A 197 -19.20 0.50 -11.35
N MET A 198 -17.89 0.47 -11.14
CA MET A 198 -17.25 -0.53 -10.26
C MET A 198 -17.69 -0.50 -8.79
N LYS A 199 -18.17 0.65 -8.30
CA LYS A 199 -18.59 0.82 -6.90
C LYS A 199 -19.98 0.27 -6.68
N ASP A 200 -20.91 0.63 -7.57
CA ASP A 200 -22.34 0.30 -7.42
C ASP A 200 -22.72 -1.00 -8.16
N GLY A 201 -21.85 -1.47 -9.06
CA GLY A 201 -22.08 -2.60 -9.95
C GLY A 201 -22.44 -2.16 -11.37
N PHE A 202 -22.37 -3.10 -12.31
CA PHE A 202 -22.76 -2.91 -13.70
C PHE A 202 -24.09 -3.61 -14.00
N THR A 203 -24.96 -2.94 -14.76
CA THR A 203 -26.15 -3.55 -15.33
C THR A 203 -25.99 -3.69 -16.83
N ILE A 204 -26.07 -4.91 -17.35
CA ILE A 204 -26.13 -5.20 -18.78
C ILE A 204 -27.59 -5.25 -19.18
N ILE A 205 -27.97 -4.50 -20.21
CA ILE A 205 -29.34 -4.42 -20.70
C ILE A 205 -29.33 -4.87 -22.16
N ASN A 206 -30.11 -5.93 -22.46
CA ASN A 206 -30.35 -6.35 -23.84
C ASN A 206 -31.73 -5.86 -24.26
N LYS A 207 -31.75 -4.85 -25.13
CA LYS A 207 -32.98 -4.30 -25.71
C LYS A 207 -33.21 -4.92 -27.09
N LYS A 208 -34.30 -5.64 -27.27
CA LYS A 208 -34.66 -6.29 -28.55
C LYS A 208 -34.74 -5.23 -29.65
N LEU A 209 -34.06 -5.48 -30.78
CA LEU A 209 -34.19 -4.63 -31.96
C LEU A 209 -35.47 -4.98 -32.72
N PRO A 210 -36.16 -3.99 -33.32
CA PRO A 210 -37.27 -4.28 -34.22
C PRO A 210 -36.77 -5.11 -35.43
N PRO A 211 -37.66 -5.86 -36.09
CA PRO A 211 -37.34 -6.52 -37.35
C PRO A 211 -36.80 -5.48 -38.35
N LEU A 212 -35.81 -5.88 -39.16
CA LEU A 212 -35.41 -5.09 -40.31
C LEU A 212 -36.59 -5.09 -41.30
N THR A 213 -37.13 -3.90 -41.56
CA THR A 213 -38.15 -3.66 -42.58
C THR A 213 -37.53 -3.50 -43.95
#